data_AF-A0A3A4VQ00-F1
#
_entry.id   AF-A0A3A4VQ00-F1
#
_cell.length_a   1.000
_cell.length_b   1.000
_cell.length_c   1.000
_cell.angle_alpha   90.00
_cell.angle_beta   90.00
_cell.angle_gamma   90.00
#
_symmetry.space_group_name_H-M   'P 1'
#
loop_
_entity.id
_entity.type
_entity.pdbx_description
1 polymer ?
#
loop_
_entity_poly.entity_id
_entity_poly.type
_entity_poly.pdbx_seq_one_letter_code
_entity_poly.pdbx_strand_id
1 'polypeptide(L)'
;MHDRPHADDAVARFLREEYGPPVILPEEDAGDGIIRIGRRGGIYDAHGGERGEERDCETTLVARYLGITERPELRALLTHVLAVDAYGHQKGMFRFGRLVERMWFVYPQESWRIEHWARLLVRAAVLYESGKTRAIQVPASEIIACIRHAWDGASRGFGADVRAAIEPRIAELDEHSAIMPFGLLYSAIVLWKMFAKREPAVRRIWSKFEVSRVRLARQWLVAWLEDAMRAELIWQLLFVQARQDVERASADGRLLMGDIVIRGVPVRVATVTSSEIRIHSALMAEFPDLFALAVRDWSTGNVRILRRNFRRPVKQSLQFVVAQVRAAERALRREPAASWDELVSQMGPAGTRWFYQHATQNILNGALTEKVEPTELDDAMIQRCLVRGLDESWWEWRAAFLREHGGRTRRDQAEAEALRGSGETIE
;
A
#
# COMPACT_ATOMS: atom_id res chain seq x y z
N MET A 1 -16.62 7.37 -2.09
CA MET A 1 -15.21 6.93 -2.14
C MET A 1 -14.54 7.19 -0.80
N HIS A 2 -13.39 6.56 -0.56
CA HIS A 2 -12.50 6.91 0.53
C HIS A 2 -12.12 8.40 0.52
N ASP A 3 -11.86 8.97 1.70
CA ASP A 3 -11.38 10.34 1.84
C ASP A 3 -10.00 10.45 1.17
N ARG A 4 -9.23 9.36 1.19
CA ARG A 4 -7.99 9.18 0.44
C ARG A 4 -8.19 8.07 -0.59
N PRO A 5 -8.50 8.39 -1.85
CA PRO A 5 -8.80 7.37 -2.85
C PRO A 5 -7.55 6.52 -3.14
N HIS A 6 -7.75 5.21 -3.16
CA HIS A 6 -6.79 4.28 -3.73
C HIS A 6 -7.01 4.16 -5.25
N ALA A 7 -6.09 3.50 -5.96
CA ALA A 7 -6.20 3.37 -7.40
C ALA A 7 -7.31 2.41 -7.84
N ASP A 8 -7.57 1.36 -7.06
CA ASP A 8 -8.73 0.49 -7.22
C ASP A 8 -10.05 1.20 -7.00
N ASP A 9 -10.18 2.13 -6.05
CA ASP A 9 -11.38 2.96 -5.90
C ASP A 9 -11.66 3.74 -7.19
N ALA A 10 -10.63 4.40 -7.74
CA ALA A 10 -10.75 5.24 -8.94
C ALA A 10 -11.08 4.40 -10.18
N VAL A 11 -10.47 3.22 -10.30
CA VAL A 11 -10.71 2.29 -11.42
C VAL A 11 -12.09 1.65 -11.31
N ALA A 12 -12.49 1.20 -10.13
CA ALA A 12 -13.81 0.64 -9.88
C ALA A 12 -14.91 1.64 -10.28
N ARG A 13 -14.76 2.90 -9.86
CA ARG A 13 -15.66 3.98 -10.27
C ARG A 13 -15.69 4.16 -11.79
N PHE A 14 -14.51 4.20 -12.45
CA PHE A 14 -14.44 4.29 -13.90
C PHE A 14 -15.19 3.14 -14.59
N LEU A 15 -14.98 1.91 -14.14
CA LEU A 15 -15.64 0.73 -14.73
C LEU A 15 -17.15 0.81 -14.57
N ARG A 16 -17.64 1.22 -13.39
CA ARG A 16 -19.07 1.38 -13.13
C ARG A 16 -19.73 2.43 -14.01
N GLU A 17 -19.06 3.55 -14.23
CA GLU A 17 -19.57 4.64 -15.06
C GLU A 17 -19.51 4.32 -16.57
N GLU A 18 -18.47 3.62 -17.03
CA GLU A 18 -18.27 3.35 -18.48
C GLU A 18 -19.00 2.10 -18.96
N TYR A 19 -19.12 1.07 -18.11
CA TYR A 19 -19.69 -0.24 -18.48
C TYR A 19 -20.97 -0.60 -17.74
N GLY A 20 -21.30 0.09 -16.66
CA GLY A 20 -22.52 -0.17 -15.91
C GLY A 20 -23.77 0.48 -16.53
N PRO A 21 -24.96 0.04 -16.13
CA PRO A 21 -26.21 0.66 -16.56
C PRO A 21 -26.31 2.11 -16.07
N PRO A 22 -27.03 3.00 -16.76
CA PRO A 22 -27.19 4.40 -16.34
C PRO A 22 -28.04 4.56 -15.07
N VAL A 23 -28.72 3.49 -14.65
CA VAL A 23 -29.52 3.43 -13.42
C VAL A 23 -28.75 2.73 -12.32
N ILE A 24 -29.00 3.13 -11.07
CA ILE A 24 -28.52 2.42 -9.88
C ILE A 24 -29.45 1.23 -9.67
N LEU A 25 -28.88 0.03 -9.61
CA LEU A 25 -29.65 -1.17 -9.34
C LEU A 25 -29.93 -1.30 -7.84
N PRO A 26 -31.06 -1.90 -7.41
CA PRO A 26 -31.41 -2.02 -6.00
C PRO A 26 -30.31 -2.67 -5.14
N GLU A 27 -29.60 -3.65 -5.70
CA GLU A 27 -28.48 -4.34 -5.06
C GLU A 27 -27.25 -3.44 -4.83
N GLU A 28 -27.09 -2.38 -5.63
CA GLU A 28 -26.01 -1.40 -5.53
C GLU A 28 -26.40 -0.23 -4.62
N ASP A 29 -27.70 -0.01 -4.47
CA ASP A 29 -28.24 1.10 -3.69
C ASP A 29 -28.11 0.78 -2.21
N ALA A 30 -27.31 1.58 -1.53
CA ALA A 30 -27.12 1.45 -0.11
C ALA A 30 -28.21 2.20 0.71
N GLY A 31 -29.42 2.29 0.13
CA GLY A 31 -30.66 2.79 0.73
C GLY A 31 -30.89 4.30 0.57
N ASP A 32 -30.02 5.00 -0.15
CA ASP A 32 -30.02 6.46 -0.29
C ASP A 32 -29.79 6.95 -1.72
N GLY A 33 -29.89 6.07 -2.71
CA GLY A 33 -29.60 6.37 -4.10
C GLY A 33 -28.11 6.59 -4.37
N ILE A 34 -27.22 6.03 -3.53
CA ILE A 34 -25.77 6.18 -3.65
C ILE A 34 -25.12 4.81 -3.75
N ILE A 35 -24.33 4.61 -4.81
CA ILE A 35 -23.42 3.47 -4.94
C ILE A 35 -22.19 3.70 -4.07
N ARG A 36 -21.92 2.79 -3.14
CA ARG A 36 -20.74 2.84 -2.27
C ARG A 36 -19.69 1.84 -2.76
N ILE A 37 -18.53 2.36 -3.12
CA ILE A 37 -17.34 1.58 -3.50
C ILE A 37 -16.33 1.67 -2.35
N GLY A 38 -15.85 0.51 -1.91
CA GLY A 38 -14.82 0.36 -0.86
C GLY A 38 -15.27 0.72 0.55
N ARG A 39 -16.57 0.88 0.82
CA ARG A 39 -17.06 1.30 2.14
C ARG A 39 -18.36 0.59 2.53
N ARG A 40 -18.45 0.25 3.83
CA ARG A 40 -19.67 -0.13 4.57
C ARG A 40 -20.34 -1.45 4.16
N GLY A 41 -19.55 -2.45 3.76
CA GLY A 41 -20.04 -3.81 3.52
C GLY A 41 -21.01 -3.95 2.35
N GLY A 42 -21.00 -3.00 1.40
CA GLY A 42 -21.75 -3.12 0.15
C GLY A 42 -21.11 -4.15 -0.79
N ILE A 43 -21.79 -4.44 -1.91
CA ILE A 43 -21.33 -5.46 -2.88
C ILE A 43 -19.97 -5.15 -3.54
N TYR A 44 -19.49 -3.90 -3.41
CA TYR A 44 -18.19 -3.43 -3.89
C TYR A 44 -17.23 -3.09 -2.77
N ASP A 45 -17.43 -3.62 -1.57
CA ASP A 45 -16.52 -3.43 -0.45
C ASP A 45 -15.65 -4.66 -0.24
N ALA A 46 -14.36 -4.57 -0.58
CA ALA A 46 -13.44 -5.68 -0.35
C ALA A 46 -13.24 -5.96 1.14
N HIS A 47 -13.64 -5.05 2.04
CA HIS A 47 -13.44 -5.17 3.48
C HIS A 47 -14.54 -5.97 4.20
N GLY A 48 -15.67 -6.28 3.54
CA GLY A 48 -16.79 -7.01 4.15
C GLY A 48 -16.80 -8.51 3.86
N GLY A 49 -17.04 -9.35 4.89
CA GLY A 49 -17.42 -10.77 4.76
C GLY A 49 -16.37 -11.83 5.13
N GLU A 50 -16.84 -13.05 5.40
CA GLU A 50 -16.03 -14.28 5.48
C GLU A 50 -15.36 -14.50 4.12
N ARG A 51 -14.16 -13.98 3.95
CA ARG A 51 -13.42 -14.12 2.70
C ARG A 51 -13.14 -15.61 2.45
N GLY A 52 -13.59 -16.12 1.31
CA GLY A 52 -12.98 -17.29 0.68
C GLY A 52 -11.52 -17.01 0.31
N GLU A 53 -10.82 -18.01 -0.25
CA GLU A 53 -9.40 -17.93 -0.60
C GLU A 53 -9.06 -16.85 -1.66
N GLU A 54 -10.07 -16.33 -2.37
CA GLU A 54 -9.90 -15.35 -3.44
C GLU A 54 -9.74 -13.93 -2.87
N ARG A 55 -8.56 -13.33 -3.07
CA ARG A 55 -8.32 -11.93 -2.73
C ARG A 55 -8.87 -11.04 -3.86
N ASP A 56 -9.99 -10.39 -3.60
CA ASP A 56 -10.51 -9.31 -4.46
C ASP A 56 -10.13 -7.93 -3.95
N CYS A 57 -10.12 -6.96 -4.87
CA CYS A 57 -10.18 -5.53 -4.57
C CYS A 57 -11.46 -4.92 -5.16
N GLU A 58 -11.76 -3.67 -4.82
CA GLU A 58 -12.96 -2.93 -5.27
C GLU A 58 -13.15 -3.01 -6.79
N THR A 59 -12.05 -2.92 -7.53
CA THR A 59 -12.06 -2.98 -9.00
C THR A 59 -12.47 -4.36 -9.53
N THR A 60 -11.97 -5.45 -8.94
CA THR A 60 -12.31 -6.80 -9.41
C THR A 60 -13.76 -7.16 -9.03
N LEU A 61 -14.25 -6.67 -7.88
CA LEU A 61 -15.66 -6.80 -7.49
C LEU A 61 -16.60 -6.11 -8.49
N VAL A 62 -16.32 -4.85 -8.85
CA VAL A 62 -17.11 -4.14 -9.87
C VAL A 62 -17.03 -4.84 -11.23
N ALA A 63 -15.84 -5.25 -11.66
CA ALA A 63 -15.68 -5.93 -12.95
C ALA A 63 -16.45 -7.25 -13.02
N ARG A 64 -16.44 -8.03 -11.93
CA ARG A 64 -17.19 -9.30 -11.82
C ARG A 64 -18.69 -9.06 -11.86
N TYR A 65 -19.18 -8.10 -11.07
CA TYR A 65 -20.60 -7.75 -11.04
C TYR A 65 -21.12 -7.31 -12.41
N LEU A 66 -20.33 -6.53 -13.15
CA LEU A 66 -20.70 -6.05 -14.49
C LEU A 66 -20.50 -7.12 -15.59
N GLY A 67 -19.94 -8.29 -15.28
CA GLY A 67 -19.65 -9.34 -16.26
C GLY A 67 -18.57 -8.94 -17.27
N ILE A 68 -17.59 -8.11 -16.87
CA ILE A 68 -16.55 -7.56 -17.76
C ILE A 68 -15.13 -8.04 -17.44
N THR A 69 -14.95 -9.02 -16.55
CA THR A 69 -13.62 -9.55 -16.15
C THR A 69 -12.82 -10.11 -17.33
N GLU A 70 -13.49 -10.74 -18.30
CA GLU A 70 -12.85 -11.39 -19.45
C GLU A 70 -12.53 -10.44 -20.60
N ARG A 71 -12.82 -9.14 -20.47
CA ARG A 71 -12.54 -8.16 -21.54
C ARG A 71 -11.02 -8.02 -21.75
N PRO A 72 -10.49 -8.34 -22.94
CA PRO A 72 -9.04 -8.30 -23.18
C PRO A 72 -8.40 -6.94 -22.89
N GLU A 73 -9.11 -5.85 -23.20
CA GLU A 73 -8.64 -4.47 -22.97
C GLU A 73 -8.60 -4.06 -21.50
N LEU A 74 -9.25 -4.82 -20.61
CA LEU A 74 -9.24 -4.57 -19.16
C LEU A 74 -8.22 -5.43 -18.42
N ARG A 75 -7.77 -6.55 -19.01
CA ARG A 75 -6.92 -7.54 -18.34
C ARG A 75 -5.71 -6.94 -17.64
N ALA A 76 -4.91 -6.13 -18.36
CA ALA A 76 -3.71 -5.51 -17.79
C ALA A 76 -4.02 -4.56 -16.63
N LEU A 77 -5.14 -3.83 -16.72
CA LEU A 77 -5.58 -2.90 -15.68
C LEU A 77 -6.07 -3.67 -14.44
N LEU A 78 -6.95 -4.67 -14.61
CA LEU A 78 -7.47 -5.48 -13.52
C LEU A 78 -6.34 -6.20 -12.78
N THR A 79 -5.41 -6.82 -13.52
CA THR A 79 -4.24 -7.48 -12.92
C THR A 79 -3.35 -6.48 -12.17
N HIS A 80 -3.09 -5.29 -12.75
CA HIS A 80 -2.25 -4.29 -12.11
C HIS A 80 -2.85 -3.78 -10.79
N VAL A 81 -4.14 -3.42 -10.82
CA VAL A 81 -4.83 -2.86 -9.67
C VAL A 81 -4.95 -3.89 -8.55
N LEU A 82 -5.29 -5.14 -8.88
CA LEU A 82 -5.29 -6.22 -7.91
C LEU A 82 -3.91 -6.48 -7.32
N ALA A 83 -2.85 -6.46 -8.14
CA ALA A 83 -1.47 -6.61 -7.68
C ALA A 83 -1.07 -5.50 -6.69
N VAL A 84 -1.47 -4.26 -6.96
CA VAL A 84 -1.16 -3.10 -6.13
C VAL A 84 -1.90 -3.16 -4.79
N ASP A 85 -3.19 -3.47 -4.82
CA ASP A 85 -4.02 -3.46 -3.62
C ASP A 85 -3.82 -4.73 -2.77
N ALA A 86 -4.13 -5.91 -3.33
CA ALA A 86 -4.16 -7.17 -2.57
C ALA A 86 -2.77 -7.71 -2.17
N TYR A 87 -1.70 -7.28 -2.86
CA TYR A 87 -0.35 -7.79 -2.66
C TYR A 87 0.69 -6.72 -2.35
N GLY A 88 0.32 -5.43 -2.42
CA GLY A 88 1.26 -4.33 -2.26
C GLY A 88 2.37 -4.32 -3.32
N HIS A 89 2.19 -5.02 -4.44
CA HIS A 89 3.17 -5.09 -5.51
C HIS A 89 3.18 -3.80 -6.33
N GLN A 90 4.28 -3.55 -7.04
CA GLN A 90 4.39 -2.44 -8.00
C GLN A 90 4.11 -1.03 -7.45
N LYS A 91 4.26 -0.79 -6.13
CA LYS A 91 4.30 0.57 -5.53
C LYS A 91 5.65 1.29 -5.80
N GLY A 92 6.18 1.18 -7.01
CA GLY A 92 7.38 1.90 -7.46
C GLY A 92 7.13 3.40 -7.60
N MET A 93 8.21 4.18 -7.74
CA MET A 93 8.11 5.61 -8.07
C MET A 93 7.38 5.79 -9.40
N PHE A 94 6.52 6.80 -9.49
CA PHE A 94 5.70 7.10 -10.68
C PHE A 94 4.82 5.96 -11.22
N ARG A 95 4.43 5.02 -10.37
CA ARG A 95 3.44 4.01 -10.71
C ARG A 95 2.05 4.54 -10.47
N PHE A 96 1.11 4.23 -11.36
CA PHE A 96 -0.27 4.69 -11.28
C PHE A 96 -0.87 4.57 -9.88
N GLY A 97 -0.81 3.36 -9.30
CA GLY A 97 -1.26 3.09 -7.93
C GLY A 97 -0.76 4.11 -6.91
N ARG A 98 0.54 4.34 -6.94
CA ARG A 98 1.23 5.21 -6.00
C ARG A 98 1.04 6.69 -6.31
N LEU A 99 0.87 7.05 -7.58
CA LEU A 99 0.61 8.43 -8.00
C LEU A 99 -0.76 8.88 -7.51
N VAL A 100 -1.81 8.07 -7.67
CA VAL A 100 -3.15 8.37 -7.16
C VAL A 100 -3.11 8.57 -5.63
N GLU A 101 -2.48 7.63 -4.91
CA GLU A 101 -2.33 7.71 -3.44
C GLU A 101 -1.56 8.95 -2.96
N ARG A 102 -0.63 9.48 -3.79
CA ARG A 102 0.26 10.60 -3.44
C ARG A 102 -0.25 11.95 -3.91
N MET A 103 -1.01 12.02 -4.99
CA MET A 103 -1.63 13.26 -5.46
C MET A 103 -2.55 13.86 -4.38
N TRP A 104 -3.09 13.04 -3.48
CA TRP A 104 -3.78 13.49 -2.27
C TRP A 104 -2.96 14.45 -1.41
N PHE A 105 -1.64 14.30 -1.33
CA PHE A 105 -0.79 15.23 -0.56
C PHE A 105 -0.55 16.56 -1.27
N VAL A 106 -0.71 16.59 -2.60
CA VAL A 106 -0.63 17.84 -3.37
C VAL A 106 -1.97 18.57 -3.30
N TYR A 107 -3.07 17.82 -3.38
CA TYR A 107 -4.42 18.33 -3.58
C TYR A 107 -5.43 17.73 -2.58
N PRO A 108 -5.24 17.89 -1.27
CA PRO A 108 -6.11 17.28 -0.26
C PRO A 108 -7.56 17.81 -0.30
N GLN A 109 -7.79 18.97 -0.93
CA GLN A 109 -9.12 19.57 -1.07
C GLN A 109 -9.68 19.49 -2.50
N GLU A 110 -8.90 18.96 -3.47
CA GLU A 110 -9.32 18.84 -4.86
C GLU A 110 -9.39 17.36 -5.28
N SER A 111 -10.17 16.56 -4.54
CA SER A 111 -10.41 15.15 -4.85
C SER A 111 -10.87 14.94 -6.30
N TRP A 112 -11.63 15.89 -6.85
CA TRP A 112 -12.06 15.90 -8.26
C TRP A 112 -10.88 15.88 -9.24
N ARG A 113 -9.75 16.53 -8.92
CA ARG A 113 -8.57 16.63 -9.80
C ARG A 113 -7.84 15.29 -9.84
N ILE A 114 -7.67 14.66 -8.67
CA ILE A 114 -7.07 13.33 -8.54
C ILE A 114 -7.90 12.31 -9.31
N GLU A 115 -9.21 12.34 -9.11
CA GLU A 115 -10.14 11.47 -9.81
C GLU A 115 -10.10 11.69 -11.32
N HIS A 116 -10.10 12.95 -11.76
CA HIS A 116 -10.02 13.30 -13.16
C HIS A 116 -8.76 12.74 -13.82
N TRP A 117 -7.61 12.89 -13.16
CA TRP A 117 -6.35 12.34 -13.65
C TRP A 117 -6.32 10.83 -13.67
N ALA A 118 -6.83 10.18 -12.63
CA ALA A 118 -6.92 8.74 -12.59
C ALA A 118 -7.80 8.21 -13.74
N ARG A 119 -8.97 8.82 -13.93
CA ARG A 119 -9.92 8.48 -14.99
C ARG A 119 -9.33 8.64 -16.39
N LEU A 120 -8.63 9.74 -16.64
CA LEU A 120 -7.99 9.98 -17.94
C LEU A 120 -6.93 8.92 -18.23
N LEU A 121 -6.11 8.56 -17.25
CA LEU A 121 -5.07 7.56 -17.42
C LEU A 121 -5.67 6.16 -17.63
N VAL A 122 -6.69 5.79 -16.85
CA VAL A 122 -7.40 4.52 -17.01
C VAL A 122 -8.02 4.42 -18.40
N ARG A 123 -8.76 5.46 -18.83
CA ARG A 123 -9.36 5.48 -20.17
C ARG A 123 -8.31 5.37 -21.26
N ALA A 124 -7.21 6.09 -21.12
CA ALA A 124 -6.13 6.04 -22.09
C ALA A 124 -5.51 4.63 -22.15
N ALA A 125 -5.31 3.97 -21.01
CA ALA A 125 -4.80 2.59 -20.95
C ALA A 125 -5.74 1.58 -21.63
N VAL A 126 -7.05 1.66 -21.34
CA VAL A 126 -8.05 0.81 -22.00
C VAL A 126 -8.05 1.01 -23.52
N LEU A 127 -7.97 2.27 -23.97
CA LEU A 127 -7.86 2.57 -25.39
C LEU A 127 -6.59 1.97 -26.00
N TYR A 128 -5.44 2.09 -25.33
CA TYR A 128 -4.18 1.53 -25.78
C TYR A 128 -4.24 0.00 -25.93
N GLU A 129 -4.73 -0.69 -24.91
CA GLU A 129 -4.85 -2.16 -24.91
C GLU A 129 -5.84 -2.66 -25.96
N SER A 130 -6.90 -1.90 -26.23
CA SER A 130 -7.87 -2.23 -27.29
C SER A 130 -7.33 -2.09 -28.72
N GLY A 131 -6.08 -1.67 -28.93
CA GLY A 131 -5.46 -1.52 -30.25
C GLY A 131 -5.89 -0.26 -31.02
N LYS A 132 -7.00 0.38 -30.62
CA LYS A 132 -7.28 1.79 -30.87
C LYS A 132 -6.02 2.57 -30.45
N THR A 133 -5.55 3.65 -31.05
CA THR A 133 -4.30 4.36 -30.63
C THR A 133 -2.95 3.73 -31.03
N ARG A 134 -2.84 2.43 -31.39
CA ARG A 134 -1.54 1.84 -31.80
C ARG A 134 -0.89 2.54 -33.01
N ALA A 135 -1.71 3.10 -33.90
CA ALA A 135 -1.25 3.82 -35.10
C ALA A 135 -0.59 5.19 -34.82
N ILE A 136 -0.70 5.75 -33.62
CA ILE A 136 -0.08 7.03 -33.29
C ILE A 136 1.33 6.77 -32.78
N GLN A 137 2.31 7.16 -33.59
CA GLN A 137 3.70 7.27 -33.14
C GLN A 137 3.88 8.63 -32.47
N VAL A 138 4.48 8.61 -31.28
CA VAL A 138 4.86 9.82 -30.55
C VAL A 138 6.37 9.81 -30.50
N PRO A 139 7.06 10.83 -31.02
CA PRO A 139 8.50 10.91 -30.91
C PRO A 139 8.90 10.91 -29.43
N ALA A 140 9.81 10.02 -29.04
CA ALA A 140 10.28 9.96 -27.66
C ALA A 140 10.84 11.32 -27.18
N SER A 141 11.51 12.04 -28.08
CA SER A 141 12.02 13.40 -27.84
C SER A 141 10.94 14.40 -27.40
N GLU A 142 9.71 14.28 -27.92
CA GLU A 142 8.59 15.14 -27.54
C GLU A 142 8.09 14.83 -26.12
N ILE A 143 8.07 13.56 -25.76
CA ILE A 143 7.69 13.13 -24.41
C ILE A 143 8.76 13.55 -23.40
N ILE A 144 10.04 13.35 -23.73
CA ILE A 144 11.17 13.81 -22.91
C ILE A 144 11.10 15.34 -22.72
N ALA A 145 10.76 16.11 -23.77
CA ALA A 145 10.58 17.55 -23.65
C ALA A 145 9.41 17.91 -22.71
N CYS A 146 8.31 17.15 -22.72
CA CYS A 146 7.21 17.35 -21.78
C CYS A 146 7.61 17.00 -20.34
N ILE A 147 8.36 15.92 -20.14
CA ILE A 147 8.90 15.50 -18.83
C ILE A 147 9.82 16.58 -18.26
N ARG A 148 10.75 17.11 -19.06
CA ARG A 148 11.66 18.18 -18.63
C ARG A 148 10.90 19.46 -18.26
N HIS A 149 9.95 19.87 -19.10
CA HIS A 149 9.13 21.05 -18.81
C HIS A 149 8.29 20.87 -17.52
N ALA A 150 7.69 19.70 -17.34
CA ALA A 150 6.95 19.37 -16.13
C ALA A 150 7.86 19.34 -14.89
N TRP A 151 9.09 18.85 -15.01
CA TRP A 151 10.07 18.85 -13.93
C TRP A 151 10.48 20.25 -13.51
N ASP A 152 10.76 21.13 -14.48
CA ASP A 152 11.06 22.53 -14.22
C ASP A 152 9.86 23.22 -13.52
N GLY A 153 8.64 22.90 -13.93
CA GLY A 153 7.42 23.37 -13.27
C GLY A 153 7.27 22.88 -11.82
N ALA A 154 7.37 21.57 -11.63
CA ALA A 154 7.10 20.88 -10.36
C ALA A 154 8.15 21.15 -9.29
N SER A 155 9.42 21.27 -9.69
CA SER A 155 10.56 21.44 -8.77
C SER A 155 10.70 22.87 -8.23
N ARG A 156 9.98 23.85 -8.81
CA ARG A 156 9.95 25.22 -8.28
C ARG A 156 9.43 25.24 -6.85
N GLY A 157 10.25 25.77 -5.94
CA GLY A 157 9.95 25.89 -4.51
C GLY A 157 10.47 24.73 -3.65
N PHE A 158 11.13 23.72 -4.22
CA PHE A 158 11.76 22.65 -3.45
C PHE A 158 13.26 22.88 -3.26
N GLY A 159 13.78 22.47 -2.09
CA GLY A 159 15.20 22.53 -1.74
C GLY A 159 16.09 21.65 -2.63
N ALA A 160 17.39 21.98 -2.68
CA ALA A 160 18.36 21.28 -3.51
C ALA A 160 18.52 19.79 -3.14
N ASP A 161 18.41 19.49 -1.85
CA ASP A 161 18.40 18.15 -1.27
C ASP A 161 17.23 17.29 -1.77
N VAL A 162 16.01 17.83 -1.76
CA VAL A 162 14.81 17.14 -2.25
C VAL A 162 14.90 16.92 -3.77
N ARG A 163 15.42 17.91 -4.51
CA ARG A 163 15.60 17.81 -5.96
C ARG A 163 16.65 16.77 -6.34
N ALA A 164 17.80 16.77 -5.68
CA ALA A 164 18.90 15.83 -5.94
C ALA A 164 18.49 14.36 -5.72
N ALA A 165 17.50 14.08 -4.88
CA ALA A 165 16.97 12.73 -4.68
C ALA A 165 16.13 12.19 -5.86
N ILE A 166 15.60 13.08 -6.70
CA ILE A 166 14.69 12.71 -7.81
C ILE A 166 15.32 12.96 -9.17
N GLU A 167 16.13 14.00 -9.31
CA GLU A 167 16.73 14.44 -10.58
C GLU A 167 17.49 13.32 -11.33
N PRO A 168 18.32 12.49 -10.68
CA PRO A 168 18.96 11.35 -11.37
C PRO A 168 17.95 10.39 -11.97
N ARG A 169 16.84 10.13 -11.28
CA ARG A 169 15.78 9.23 -11.76
C ARG A 169 15.01 9.81 -12.93
N ILE A 170 14.85 11.13 -12.98
CA ILE A 170 14.27 11.82 -14.15
C ILE A 170 15.25 11.77 -15.33
N ALA A 171 16.56 11.91 -15.08
CA ALA A 171 17.60 11.79 -16.10
C ALA A 171 17.70 10.35 -16.66
N GLU A 172 17.45 9.34 -15.82
CA GLU A 172 17.40 7.92 -16.17
C GLU A 172 16.12 7.52 -16.91
N LEU A 173 15.11 8.41 -17.05
CA LEU A 173 13.94 8.15 -17.90
C LEU A 173 14.36 8.18 -19.37
N ASP A 174 14.91 7.08 -19.85
CA ASP A 174 15.26 6.85 -21.25
C ASP A 174 14.13 6.12 -22.00
N GLU A 175 14.31 5.88 -23.30
CA GLU A 175 13.33 5.15 -24.12
C GLU A 175 13.06 3.72 -23.63
N HIS A 176 14.00 3.06 -22.94
CA HIS A 176 13.82 1.69 -22.44
C HIS A 176 12.89 1.62 -21.22
N SER A 177 12.80 2.71 -20.44
CA SER A 177 11.85 2.82 -19.34
C SER A 177 10.36 2.86 -19.79
N ALA A 178 10.10 2.96 -21.10
CA ALA A 178 8.76 2.96 -21.70
C ALA A 178 8.05 1.59 -21.64
N ILE A 179 8.78 0.51 -21.36
CA ILE A 179 8.30 -0.88 -21.48
C ILE A 179 7.44 -1.29 -20.27
N MET A 180 7.46 -0.51 -19.19
CA MET A 180 6.76 -0.85 -17.94
C MET A 180 5.31 -0.31 -17.95
N PRO A 181 4.27 -1.18 -17.96
CA PRO A 181 2.88 -0.74 -17.91
C PRO A 181 2.61 0.15 -16.69
N PHE A 182 1.84 1.22 -16.88
CA PHE A 182 1.42 2.15 -15.83
C PHE A 182 2.56 2.86 -15.06
N GLY A 183 3.77 2.94 -15.62
CA GLY A 183 4.82 3.87 -15.18
C GLY A 183 4.63 5.29 -15.74
N LEU A 184 5.45 6.27 -15.32
CA LEU A 184 5.34 7.67 -15.79
C LEU A 184 5.37 7.77 -17.31
N LEU A 185 6.36 7.12 -17.93
CA LEU A 185 6.61 7.22 -19.36
C LEU A 185 5.50 6.51 -20.16
N TYR A 186 5.09 5.32 -19.74
CA TYR A 186 3.92 4.63 -20.31
C TYR A 186 2.67 5.49 -20.21
N SER A 187 2.40 6.05 -19.03
CA SER A 187 1.24 6.92 -18.79
C SER A 187 1.28 8.16 -19.70
N ALA A 188 2.45 8.77 -19.85
CA ALA A 188 2.65 9.93 -20.72
C ALA A 188 2.42 9.60 -22.20
N ILE A 189 2.98 8.48 -22.69
CA ILE A 189 2.76 7.97 -24.05
C ILE A 189 1.27 7.76 -24.30
N VAL A 190 0.62 7.05 -23.39
CA VAL A 190 -0.76 6.63 -23.53
C VAL A 190 -1.73 7.83 -23.48
N LEU A 191 -1.50 8.78 -22.57
CA LEU A 191 -2.24 10.05 -22.53
C LEU A 191 -2.02 10.87 -23.81
N TRP A 192 -0.78 11.00 -24.28
CA TRP A 192 -0.50 11.71 -25.53
C TRP A 192 -1.27 11.12 -26.70
N LYS A 193 -1.22 9.79 -26.86
CA LYS A 193 -1.92 9.10 -27.94
C LYS A 193 -3.43 9.29 -27.83
N MET A 194 -4.00 9.20 -26.62
CA MET A 194 -5.43 9.45 -26.40
C MET A 194 -5.82 10.86 -26.84
N PHE A 195 -5.05 11.87 -26.42
CA PHE A 195 -5.30 13.24 -26.83
C PHE A 195 -5.22 13.34 -28.36
N ALA A 196 -4.13 12.91 -28.99
CA ALA A 196 -3.95 13.02 -30.44
C ALA A 196 -5.06 12.34 -31.28
N LYS A 197 -5.73 11.28 -30.80
CA LYS A 197 -6.61 10.41 -31.61
C LYS A 197 -8.05 10.89 -31.90
N ARG A 198 -8.43 12.16 -31.68
CA ARG A 198 -9.81 12.63 -31.93
C ARG A 198 -10.91 11.78 -31.27
N GLU A 199 -10.66 11.18 -30.09
CA GLU A 199 -11.68 10.40 -29.39
C GLU A 199 -12.91 11.28 -29.08
N PRO A 200 -14.15 10.80 -29.27
CA PRO A 200 -15.36 11.63 -29.12
C PRO A 200 -15.51 12.30 -27.75
N ALA A 201 -15.09 11.61 -26.68
CA ALA A 201 -15.07 12.14 -25.32
C ALA A 201 -14.16 13.38 -25.20
N VAL A 202 -13.03 13.37 -25.91
CA VAL A 202 -12.06 14.47 -25.97
C VAL A 202 -12.51 15.54 -26.98
N ARG A 203 -13.20 15.16 -28.07
CA ARG A 203 -13.74 16.10 -29.07
C ARG A 203 -14.69 17.13 -28.49
N ARG A 204 -15.59 16.75 -27.57
CA ARG A 204 -16.52 17.72 -26.93
C ARG A 204 -15.80 18.79 -26.13
N ILE A 205 -14.65 18.43 -25.54
CA ILE A 205 -13.80 19.37 -24.82
C ILE A 205 -13.05 20.24 -25.85
N TRP A 206 -12.53 19.62 -26.92
CA TRP A 206 -11.68 20.27 -27.91
C TRP A 206 -12.40 21.18 -28.91
N SER A 207 -13.67 20.93 -29.20
CA SER A 207 -14.44 21.74 -30.16
C SER A 207 -14.63 23.19 -29.70
N LYS A 208 -14.29 23.50 -28.45
CA LYS A 208 -14.40 24.84 -27.87
C LYS A 208 -13.10 25.66 -27.94
N PHE A 209 -11.99 25.09 -28.41
CA PHE A 209 -10.70 25.78 -28.43
C PHE A 209 -10.19 25.98 -29.87
N GLU A 210 -9.88 27.23 -30.24
CA GLU A 210 -9.27 27.60 -31.53
C GLU A 210 -7.78 27.21 -31.64
N VAL A 211 -7.19 26.72 -30.55
CA VAL A 211 -5.77 26.36 -30.47
C VAL A 211 -5.50 25.01 -31.15
N SER A 212 -4.31 24.85 -31.75
CA SER A 212 -3.90 23.57 -32.32
C SER A 212 -3.99 22.44 -31.27
N ARG A 213 -4.67 21.36 -31.63
CA ARG A 213 -4.96 20.21 -30.75
C ARG A 213 -3.70 19.60 -30.11
N VAL A 214 -2.59 19.59 -30.85
CA VAL A 214 -1.29 19.12 -30.36
C VAL A 214 -0.77 20.00 -29.22
N ARG A 215 -0.94 21.32 -29.33
CA ARG A 215 -0.54 22.25 -28.26
C ARG A 215 -1.37 22.04 -26.99
N LEU A 216 -2.68 21.84 -27.13
CA LEU A 216 -3.54 21.56 -25.97
C LEU A 216 -3.21 20.20 -25.35
N ALA A 217 -3.03 19.15 -26.15
CA ALA A 217 -2.59 17.83 -25.69
C ALA A 217 -1.28 17.90 -24.91
N ARG A 218 -0.31 18.67 -25.43
CA ARG A 218 0.96 18.93 -24.77
C ARG A 218 0.79 19.66 -23.43
N GLN A 219 -0.04 20.70 -23.37
CA GLN A 219 -0.31 21.44 -22.14
C GLN A 219 -0.92 20.54 -21.06
N TRP A 220 -1.89 19.69 -21.45
CA TRP A 220 -2.54 18.76 -20.53
C TRP A 220 -1.59 17.66 -20.05
N LEU A 221 -0.75 17.11 -20.95
CA LEU A 221 0.27 16.15 -20.56
C LEU A 221 1.27 16.78 -19.58
N VAL A 222 1.75 17.99 -19.87
CA VAL A 222 2.68 18.72 -18.98
C VAL A 222 2.03 18.97 -17.61
N ALA A 223 0.77 19.41 -17.57
CA ALA A 223 0.06 19.63 -16.31
C ALA A 223 -0.08 18.34 -15.49
N TRP A 224 -0.44 17.22 -16.12
CA TRP A 224 -0.53 15.92 -15.44
C TRP A 224 0.84 15.46 -14.91
N LEU A 225 1.89 15.59 -15.73
CA LEU A 225 3.26 15.24 -15.36
C LEU A 225 3.75 16.12 -14.20
N GLU A 226 3.43 17.42 -14.22
CA GLU A 226 3.81 18.36 -13.16
C GLU A 226 3.18 17.94 -11.83
N ASP A 227 1.88 17.63 -11.82
CA ASP A 227 1.17 17.17 -10.63
C ASP A 227 1.76 15.85 -10.09
N ALA A 228 2.07 14.90 -10.99
CA ALA A 228 2.68 13.63 -10.63
C ALA A 228 4.08 13.81 -10.02
N MET A 229 4.91 14.68 -10.60
CA MET A 229 6.25 14.99 -10.10
C MET A 229 6.20 15.76 -8.77
N ARG A 230 5.29 16.72 -8.64
CA ARG A 230 5.08 17.46 -7.39
C ARG A 230 4.67 16.52 -6.26
N ALA A 231 3.80 15.54 -6.55
CA ALA A 231 3.42 14.50 -5.58
C ALA A 231 4.62 13.67 -5.10
N GLU A 232 5.56 13.34 -5.99
CA GLU A 232 6.81 12.65 -5.61
C GLU A 232 7.75 13.54 -4.80
N LEU A 233 7.90 14.81 -5.19
CA LEU A 233 8.73 15.79 -4.48
C LEU A 233 8.25 16.02 -3.06
N ILE A 234 6.94 16.21 -2.84
CA ILE A 234 6.35 16.30 -1.51
C ILE A 234 6.64 15.02 -0.72
N TRP A 235 6.51 13.85 -1.34
CA TRP A 235 6.79 12.59 -0.68
C TRP A 235 8.26 12.41 -0.27
N GLN A 236 9.20 12.97 -1.05
CA GLN A 236 10.62 13.02 -0.68
C GLN A 236 10.88 14.03 0.42
N LEU A 237 10.23 15.20 0.39
CA LEU A 237 10.31 16.17 1.48
C LEU A 237 9.87 15.55 2.81
N LEU A 238 8.73 14.85 2.84
CA LEU A 238 8.27 14.11 4.01
C LEU A 238 9.26 13.03 4.46
N PHE A 239 10.02 12.43 3.53
CA PHE A 239 11.06 11.47 3.87
C PHE A 239 12.27 12.15 4.53
N VAL A 240 12.71 13.30 4.02
CA VAL A 240 13.78 14.11 4.64
C VAL A 240 13.38 14.53 6.06
N GLN A 241 12.16 15.04 6.23
CA GLN A 241 11.60 15.39 7.54
C GLN A 241 11.59 14.19 8.50
N ALA A 242 11.15 13.02 8.02
CA ALA A 242 11.17 11.81 8.83
C ALA A 242 12.58 11.36 9.23
N ARG A 243 13.63 11.59 8.42
CA ARG A 243 15.01 11.31 8.84
C ARG A 243 15.45 12.23 9.98
N GLN A 244 15.16 13.51 9.87
CA GLN A 244 15.39 14.47 10.96
C GLN A 244 14.62 14.05 12.22
N ASP A 245 13.43 13.48 12.07
CA ASP A 245 12.65 12.97 13.20
C ASP A 245 13.22 11.68 13.81
N VAL A 246 13.87 10.82 13.03
CA VAL A 246 14.65 9.68 13.57
C VAL A 246 15.76 10.19 14.48
N GLU A 247 16.53 11.18 14.03
CA GLU A 247 17.62 11.77 14.81
C GLU A 247 17.11 12.36 16.13
N ARG A 248 16.02 13.15 16.06
CA ARG A 248 15.36 13.70 17.25
C ARG A 248 14.82 12.61 18.16
N ALA A 249 14.13 11.62 17.63
CA ALA A 249 13.58 10.51 18.42
C ALA A 249 14.67 9.72 19.13
N SER A 250 15.83 9.54 18.50
CA SER A 250 16.99 8.93 19.13
C SER A 250 17.56 9.81 20.24
N ALA A 251 17.71 11.11 20.01
CA ALA A 251 18.23 12.04 21.02
C ALA A 251 17.31 12.17 22.24
N ASP A 252 15.99 12.12 22.02
CA ASP A 252 14.97 12.26 23.06
C ASP A 252 14.66 10.93 23.79
N GLY A 253 15.29 9.81 23.41
CA GLY A 253 14.99 8.48 23.98
C GLY A 253 13.63 7.90 23.57
N ARG A 254 13.00 8.44 22.52
CA ARG A 254 11.74 7.95 21.92
C ARG A 254 11.94 6.80 20.92
N LEU A 255 13.19 6.50 20.58
CA LEU A 255 13.57 5.36 19.73
C LEU A 255 14.26 4.29 20.60
N LEU A 256 13.60 3.15 20.75
CA LEU A 256 14.14 1.98 21.43
C LEU A 256 14.63 0.99 20.39
N MET A 257 15.89 0.57 20.49
CA MET A 257 16.48 -0.47 19.66
C MET A 257 16.66 -1.75 20.47
N GLY A 258 16.56 -2.90 19.80
CA GLY A 258 16.85 -4.21 20.37
C GLY A 258 17.47 -5.11 19.32
N ASP A 259 18.46 -5.87 19.74
CA ASP A 259 19.12 -6.86 18.91
C ASP A 259 18.47 -8.23 19.14
N ILE A 260 18.27 -8.99 18.06
CA ILE A 260 17.74 -10.35 18.10
C ILE A 260 18.49 -11.24 17.11
N VAL A 261 18.37 -12.55 17.29
CA VAL A 261 18.86 -13.54 16.33
C VAL A 261 17.68 -14.25 15.68
N ILE A 262 17.69 -14.32 14.35
CA ILE A 262 16.71 -15.11 13.58
C ILE A 262 17.47 -16.08 12.67
N ARG A 263 17.39 -17.38 12.98
CA ARG A 263 18.07 -18.46 12.22
C ARG A 263 19.57 -18.21 12.12
N GLY A 264 20.17 -17.87 13.26
CA GLY A 264 21.58 -17.50 13.36
C GLY A 264 21.98 -16.16 12.72
N VAL A 265 21.03 -15.40 12.14
CA VAL A 265 21.31 -14.08 11.56
C VAL A 265 20.99 -12.98 12.59
N PRO A 266 21.97 -12.16 13.01
CA PRO A 266 21.71 -11.03 13.88
C PRO A 266 20.95 -9.95 13.10
N VAL A 267 19.85 -9.48 13.67
CA VAL A 267 19.02 -8.41 13.10
C VAL A 267 18.49 -7.50 14.22
N ARG A 268 17.99 -6.32 13.85
CA ARG A 268 17.46 -5.34 14.81
C ARG A 268 15.94 -5.28 14.81
N VAL A 269 15.37 -4.93 15.95
CA VAL A 269 13.97 -4.51 16.07
C VAL A 269 13.91 -3.15 16.76
N ALA A 270 12.91 -2.35 16.40
CA ALA A 270 12.78 -1.01 16.95
C ALA A 270 11.35 -0.70 17.39
N THR A 271 11.22 0.17 18.38
CA THR A 271 9.98 0.85 18.74
C THR A 271 10.26 2.35 18.69
N VAL A 272 9.44 3.10 17.98
CA VAL A 272 9.56 4.56 17.84
C VAL A 272 8.23 5.23 18.10
N THR A 273 8.25 6.37 18.80
CA THR A 273 7.08 7.24 18.92
C THR A 273 7.26 8.48 18.05
N SER A 274 6.43 8.61 17.01
CA SER A 274 6.48 9.67 16.00
C SER A 274 5.16 9.79 15.23
N SER A 275 4.75 11.01 14.89
CA SER A 275 3.63 11.28 13.97
C SER A 275 4.08 11.51 12.52
N GLU A 276 5.38 11.36 12.22
CA GLU A 276 5.89 11.52 10.87
C GLU A 276 5.44 10.36 9.98
N ILE A 277 4.70 10.68 8.92
CA ILE A 277 4.09 9.68 8.02
C ILE A 277 5.12 8.76 7.35
N ARG A 278 6.37 9.20 7.24
CA ARG A 278 7.48 8.47 6.61
C ARG A 278 8.46 7.85 7.60
N ILE A 279 8.23 7.92 8.92
CA ILE A 279 9.19 7.46 9.94
C ILE A 279 9.64 6.01 9.71
N HIS A 280 8.71 5.12 9.37
CA HIS A 280 9.03 3.73 9.03
C HIS A 280 10.01 3.62 7.85
N SER A 281 9.79 4.39 6.78
CA SER A 281 10.69 4.35 5.62
C SER A 281 12.07 4.91 5.95
N ALA A 282 12.12 5.97 6.77
CA ALA A 282 13.37 6.59 7.19
C ALA A 282 14.21 5.60 8.03
N LEU A 283 13.61 4.98 9.05
CA LEU A 283 14.28 3.99 9.89
C LEU A 283 14.77 2.77 9.10
N MET A 284 13.96 2.25 8.17
CA MET A 284 14.36 1.12 7.34
C MET A 284 15.51 1.47 6.37
N ALA A 285 15.63 2.72 5.96
CA ALA A 285 16.74 3.20 5.14
C ALA A 285 18.01 3.40 5.98
N GLU A 286 17.88 3.96 7.18
CA GLU A 286 18.97 4.21 8.12
C GLU A 286 19.55 2.90 8.69
N PHE A 287 18.71 1.90 8.92
CA PHE A 287 19.08 0.62 9.52
C PHE A 287 18.74 -0.55 8.56
N PRO A 288 19.69 -0.96 7.68
CA PRO A 288 19.47 -2.03 6.69
C PRO A 288 19.12 -3.41 7.28
N ASP A 289 19.55 -3.68 8.51
CA ASP A 289 19.33 -4.88 9.30
C ASP A 289 18.10 -4.77 10.23
N LEU A 290 17.34 -3.66 10.18
CA LEU A 290 16.07 -3.54 10.89
C LEU A 290 15.03 -4.52 10.32
N PHE A 291 14.63 -5.48 11.15
CA PHE A 291 13.69 -6.55 10.82
C PHE A 291 12.24 -6.21 11.11
N ALA A 292 11.95 -5.64 12.28
CA ALA A 292 10.62 -5.22 12.66
C ALA A 292 10.64 -3.85 13.33
N LEU A 293 9.58 -3.09 13.13
CA LEU A 293 9.41 -1.76 13.68
C LEU A 293 7.99 -1.60 14.23
N ALA A 294 7.87 -1.25 15.51
CA ALA A 294 6.67 -0.67 16.07
C ALA A 294 6.74 0.85 15.95
N VAL A 295 5.70 1.47 15.38
CA VAL A 295 5.53 2.92 15.32
C VAL A 295 4.30 3.28 16.14
N ARG A 296 4.50 4.00 17.24
CA ARG A 296 3.41 4.68 17.94
C ARG A 296 3.24 6.09 17.37
N ASP A 297 2.02 6.41 16.97
CA ASP A 297 1.68 7.76 16.56
C ASP A 297 1.54 8.67 17.79
N TRP A 298 2.23 9.81 17.79
CA TRP A 298 2.24 10.73 18.95
C TRP A 298 0.87 11.36 19.20
N SER A 299 0.12 11.66 18.14
CA SER A 299 -1.17 12.37 18.23
C SER A 299 -2.32 11.49 18.68
N THR A 300 -2.26 10.20 18.33
CA THR A 300 -3.35 9.25 18.61
C THR A 300 -2.99 8.23 19.67
N GLY A 301 -1.71 7.92 19.87
CA GLY A 301 -1.24 6.84 20.76
C GLY A 301 -1.37 5.44 20.16
N ASN A 302 -2.01 5.30 19.00
CA ASN A 302 -2.18 4.04 18.27
C ASN A 302 -0.84 3.51 17.75
N VAL A 303 -0.70 2.19 17.69
CA VAL A 303 0.56 1.52 17.34
C VAL A 303 0.41 0.68 16.08
N ARG A 304 1.42 0.73 15.21
CA ARG A 304 1.55 -0.12 14.02
C ARG A 304 2.86 -0.86 14.06
N ILE A 305 2.81 -2.19 13.99
CA ILE A 305 3.98 -3.04 13.90
C ILE A 305 4.10 -3.55 12.46
N LEU A 306 5.23 -3.23 11.85
CA LEU A 306 5.58 -3.55 10.48
C LEU A 306 6.84 -4.40 10.47
N ARG A 307 6.96 -5.30 9.48
CA ARG A 307 8.21 -6.04 9.24
C ARG A 307 8.79 -5.69 7.89
N ARG A 308 10.12 -5.78 7.79
CA ARG A 308 10.80 -5.75 6.50
C ARG A 308 10.59 -7.07 5.79
N ASN A 309 10.18 -7.02 4.52
CA ASN A 309 10.20 -8.18 3.65
C ASN A 309 11.63 -8.46 3.21
N PHE A 310 12.38 -9.22 4.02
CA PHE A 310 13.69 -9.72 3.61
C PHE A 310 13.55 -10.72 2.46
N ARG A 311 14.42 -10.57 1.45
CA ARG A 311 14.73 -11.71 0.57
C ARG A 311 15.50 -12.72 1.43
N ARG A 312 15.33 -14.02 1.15
CA ARG A 312 15.91 -15.16 1.91
C ARG A 312 17.32 -14.85 2.46
N PRO A 313 17.69 -15.28 3.69
CA PRO A 313 17.16 -16.45 4.41
C PRO A 313 16.15 -16.16 5.54
N VAL A 314 15.95 -14.90 5.93
CA VAL A 314 15.17 -14.55 7.13
C VAL A 314 13.68 -14.44 6.79
N LYS A 315 12.92 -15.54 6.92
CA LYS A 315 11.45 -15.52 6.87
C LYS A 315 10.89 -15.89 8.24
N GLN A 316 10.39 -14.88 8.95
CA GLN A 316 9.77 -15.01 10.27
C GLN A 316 8.38 -14.37 10.27
N SER A 317 7.39 -15.07 10.80
CA SER A 317 6.02 -14.56 10.95
C SER A 317 5.89 -13.68 12.18
N LEU A 318 4.98 -12.69 12.15
CA LEU A 318 4.62 -11.88 13.31
C LEU A 318 3.55 -12.52 14.22
N GLN A 319 3.14 -13.77 13.98
CA GLN A 319 2.13 -14.47 14.81
C GLN A 319 2.50 -14.50 16.30
N PHE A 320 3.78 -14.71 16.62
CA PHE A 320 4.24 -14.71 18.01
C PHE A 320 4.24 -13.31 18.60
N VAL A 321 4.62 -12.30 17.82
CA VAL A 321 4.54 -10.89 18.25
C VAL A 321 3.10 -10.55 18.58
N VAL A 322 2.13 -10.76 17.67
CA VAL A 322 0.72 -10.42 17.94
C VAL A 322 0.18 -11.15 19.17
N ALA A 323 0.54 -12.43 19.36
CA ALA A 323 0.13 -13.18 20.55
C ALA A 323 0.69 -12.55 21.84
N GLN A 324 1.96 -12.14 21.85
CA GLN A 324 2.57 -11.45 22.99
C GLN A 324 1.90 -10.11 23.27
N VAL A 325 1.66 -9.29 22.24
CA VAL A 325 1.06 -7.96 22.42
C VAL A 325 -0.37 -8.08 22.95
N ARG A 326 -1.18 -9.00 22.39
CA ARG A 326 -2.55 -9.24 22.84
C ARG A 326 -2.59 -9.83 24.24
N ALA A 327 -1.73 -10.79 24.57
CA ALA A 327 -1.68 -11.37 25.92
C ALA A 327 -1.26 -10.33 26.97
N ALA A 328 -0.28 -9.47 26.65
CA ALA A 328 0.17 -8.42 27.54
C ALA A 328 -0.92 -7.35 27.80
N GLU A 329 -1.60 -6.89 26.75
CA GLU A 329 -2.73 -5.94 26.88
C GLU A 329 -3.85 -6.52 27.74
N ARG A 330 -4.22 -7.80 27.52
CA ARG A 330 -5.26 -8.47 28.32
C ARG A 330 -4.88 -8.59 29.78
N ALA A 331 -3.61 -8.90 30.07
CA ALA A 331 -3.11 -8.98 31.43
C ALA A 331 -3.19 -7.63 32.15
N LEU A 332 -2.82 -6.52 31.48
CA LEU A 332 -2.97 -5.17 32.04
C LEU A 332 -4.44 -4.85 32.35
N ARG A 333 -5.34 -5.22 31.44
CA ARG A 333 -6.78 -4.98 31.56
C ARG A 333 -7.50 -5.98 32.46
N ARG A 334 -6.78 -6.95 33.03
CA ARG A 334 -7.32 -8.04 33.87
C ARG A 334 -8.41 -8.85 33.14
N GLU A 335 -8.28 -8.98 31.83
CA GLU A 335 -9.17 -9.81 31.02
C GLU A 335 -8.78 -11.29 31.12
N PRO A 336 -9.72 -12.23 30.94
CA PRO A 336 -9.41 -13.66 30.93
C PRO A 336 -8.35 -14.01 29.87
N ALA A 337 -7.48 -14.99 30.17
CA ALA A 337 -6.53 -15.50 29.21
C ALA A 337 -7.26 -16.02 27.95
N ALA A 338 -6.70 -15.72 26.78
CA ALA A 338 -7.20 -16.22 25.50
C ALA A 338 -6.36 -17.41 25.03
N SER A 339 -6.97 -18.31 24.26
CA SER A 339 -6.26 -19.41 23.62
C SER A 339 -5.28 -18.91 22.56
N TRP A 340 -4.31 -19.74 22.19
CA TRP A 340 -3.35 -19.41 21.14
C TRP A 340 -4.04 -19.03 19.82
N ASP A 341 -5.08 -19.76 19.43
CA ASP A 341 -5.80 -19.52 18.17
C ASP A 341 -6.49 -18.17 18.14
N GLU A 342 -7.16 -17.82 19.24
CA GLU A 342 -7.75 -16.50 19.39
C GLU A 342 -6.67 -15.43 19.30
N LEU A 343 -5.54 -15.61 20.00
CA LEU A 343 -4.44 -14.66 20.02
C LEU A 343 -3.76 -14.45 18.66
N VAL A 344 -3.70 -15.45 17.78
CA VAL A 344 -3.06 -15.33 16.45
C VAL A 344 -4.03 -15.13 15.30
N SER A 345 -5.33 -15.27 15.54
CA SER A 345 -6.36 -15.00 14.54
C SER A 345 -6.32 -13.56 14.03
N GLN A 346 -6.81 -13.31 12.83
CA GLN A 346 -6.85 -11.97 12.26
C GLN A 346 -7.60 -10.97 13.16
N MET A 347 -8.79 -11.35 13.62
CA MET A 347 -9.67 -10.52 14.46
C MET A 347 -9.24 -10.49 15.92
N GLY A 348 -8.57 -11.53 16.40
CA GLY A 348 -8.19 -11.67 17.79
C GLY A 348 -9.33 -12.11 18.71
N PRO A 349 -9.06 -12.23 20.03
CA PRO A 349 -10.09 -12.53 21.02
C PRO A 349 -11.10 -11.39 21.13
N ALA A 350 -12.32 -11.71 21.59
CA ALA A 350 -13.34 -10.70 21.85
C ALA A 350 -12.82 -9.56 22.74
N GLY A 351 -13.11 -8.32 22.35
CA GLY A 351 -12.67 -7.10 23.05
C GLY A 351 -11.23 -6.66 22.76
N THR A 352 -10.50 -7.37 21.90
CA THR A 352 -9.15 -6.93 21.51
C THR A 352 -9.21 -5.63 20.71
N ARG A 353 -8.20 -4.77 20.92
CA ARG A 353 -7.96 -3.55 20.15
C ARG A 353 -6.91 -3.74 19.06
N TRP A 354 -6.40 -4.96 18.90
CA TRP A 354 -5.30 -5.30 18.01
C TRP A 354 -5.80 -6.14 16.84
N PHE A 355 -5.53 -5.71 15.63
CA PHE A 355 -5.83 -6.41 14.38
C PHE A 355 -4.54 -6.96 13.76
N TYR A 356 -4.58 -8.19 13.23
CA TYR A 356 -3.42 -8.81 12.59
C TYR A 356 -3.72 -9.19 11.13
N GLN A 357 -3.11 -8.46 10.20
CA GLN A 357 -3.30 -8.67 8.78
C GLN A 357 -2.37 -9.78 8.27
N HIS A 358 -2.86 -11.01 8.16
CA HIS A 358 -2.03 -12.17 7.74
C HIS A 358 -1.31 -11.95 6.40
N ALA A 359 -1.99 -11.32 5.43
CA ALA A 359 -1.48 -11.13 4.07
C ALA A 359 -0.19 -10.28 4.02
N THR A 360 -0.17 -9.18 4.77
CA THR A 360 0.93 -8.22 4.80
C THR A 360 1.86 -8.44 5.99
N GLN A 361 1.42 -9.24 6.98
CA GLN A 361 2.07 -9.44 8.26
C GLN A 361 2.23 -8.11 9.03
N ASN A 362 1.17 -7.30 9.04
CA ASN A 362 1.09 -6.07 9.82
C ASN A 362 0.24 -6.31 11.08
N ILE A 363 0.64 -5.71 12.20
CA ILE A 363 -0.17 -5.68 13.42
C ILE A 363 -0.56 -4.22 13.70
N LEU A 364 -1.83 -3.97 13.96
CA LEU A 364 -2.38 -2.63 14.07
C LEU A 364 -3.22 -2.53 15.35
N ASN A 365 -2.95 -1.56 16.21
CA ASN A 365 -3.86 -1.13 17.27
C ASN A 365 -4.68 0.04 16.74
N GLY A 366 -5.82 -0.23 16.13
CA GLY A 366 -6.60 0.73 15.34
C GLY A 366 -6.17 0.80 13.87
N ALA A 367 -7.11 1.17 13.01
CA ALA A 367 -6.85 1.42 11.58
C ALA A 367 -6.89 2.92 11.29
N LEU A 368 -6.39 3.36 10.13
CA LEU A 368 -6.57 4.75 9.68
C LEU A 368 -8.04 5.18 9.65
N THR A 369 -8.95 4.22 9.47
CA THR A 369 -10.39 4.43 9.27
C THR A 369 -11.23 4.09 10.50
N GLU A 370 -10.69 3.38 11.48
CA GLU A 370 -11.42 2.92 12.66
C GLU A 370 -10.80 3.49 13.93
N LYS A 371 -11.55 4.37 14.61
CA LYS A 371 -11.13 4.97 15.87
C LYS A 371 -11.23 3.93 16.97
N VAL A 372 -10.10 3.30 17.27
CA VAL A 372 -9.95 2.37 18.41
C VAL A 372 -9.13 3.08 19.48
N GLU A 373 -9.50 2.84 20.74
CA GLU A 373 -8.72 3.33 21.87
C GLU A 373 -7.25 2.88 21.78
N PRO A 374 -6.30 3.75 22.15
CA PRO A 374 -4.88 3.40 22.17
C PRO A 374 -4.60 2.24 23.11
N THR A 375 -3.56 1.46 22.79
CA THR A 375 -3.03 0.41 23.66
C THR A 375 -2.55 0.97 24.99
N GLU A 376 -2.79 0.21 26.06
CA GLU A 376 -2.28 0.51 27.42
C GLU A 376 -0.82 0.08 27.60
N LEU A 377 -0.27 -0.68 26.65
CA LEU A 377 1.15 -1.03 26.64
C LEU A 377 1.99 0.21 26.39
N ASP A 378 3.03 0.42 27.21
CA ASP A 378 4.06 1.40 26.93
C ASP A 378 5.06 0.92 25.87
N ASP A 379 5.95 1.81 25.41
CA ASP A 379 6.92 1.50 24.36
C ASP A 379 7.91 0.41 24.78
N ALA A 380 8.26 0.34 26.07
CA ALA A 380 9.17 -0.69 26.58
C ALA A 380 8.50 -2.07 26.61
N MET A 381 7.21 -2.15 26.93
CA MET A 381 6.40 -3.36 26.85
C MET A 381 6.29 -3.86 25.41
N ILE A 382 6.01 -2.96 24.47
CA ILE A 382 5.95 -3.29 23.03
C ILE A 382 7.31 -3.80 22.54
N GLN A 383 8.40 -3.12 22.90
CA GLN A 383 9.75 -3.54 22.55
C GLN A 383 10.07 -4.94 23.11
N ARG A 384 9.68 -5.23 24.37
CA ARG A 384 9.83 -6.58 24.94
C ARG A 384 9.00 -7.63 24.20
N CYS A 385 7.79 -7.29 23.75
CA CYS A 385 6.96 -8.19 22.94
C CYS A 385 7.60 -8.47 21.58
N LEU A 386 8.20 -7.46 20.94
CA LEU A 386 8.94 -7.62 19.69
C LEU A 386 10.14 -8.55 19.85
N VAL A 387 11.00 -8.27 20.83
CA VAL A 387 12.20 -9.06 21.11
C VAL A 387 11.83 -10.51 21.41
N ARG A 388 10.94 -10.76 22.39
CA ARG A 388 10.53 -12.13 22.74
C ARG A 388 9.79 -12.84 21.61
N GLY A 389 8.98 -12.11 20.85
CA GLY A 389 8.20 -12.68 19.76
C GLY A 389 9.05 -13.14 18.57
N LEU A 390 10.24 -12.58 18.40
CA LEU A 390 11.07 -12.79 17.21
C LEU A 390 12.42 -13.46 17.49
N ASP A 391 12.95 -13.34 18.71
CA ASP A 391 14.28 -13.86 19.05
C ASP A 391 14.31 -15.38 19.19
N GLU A 392 15.26 -16.01 18.50
CA GLU A 392 15.43 -17.46 18.45
C GLU A 392 15.78 -18.07 19.82
N SER A 393 16.59 -17.41 20.64
CA SER A 393 16.96 -17.93 21.96
C SER A 393 15.75 -18.06 22.87
N TRP A 394 14.80 -17.12 22.75
CA TRP A 394 13.55 -17.20 23.49
C TRP A 394 12.68 -18.39 23.05
N TRP A 395 12.75 -18.73 21.77
CA TRP A 395 12.01 -19.85 21.19
C TRP A 395 12.59 -21.18 21.64
N GLU A 396 13.91 -21.31 21.57
CA GLU A 396 14.63 -22.48 22.07
C GLU A 396 14.35 -22.72 23.56
N TRP A 397 14.43 -21.65 24.35
CA TRP A 397 14.09 -21.70 25.77
C TRP A 397 12.65 -22.14 26.00
N ARG A 398 11.68 -21.54 25.30
CA ARG A 398 10.26 -21.90 25.44
C ARG A 398 10.00 -23.35 25.04
N ALA A 399 10.59 -23.80 23.94
CA ALA A 399 10.45 -25.17 23.48
C ALA A 399 11.04 -26.16 24.50
N ALA A 400 12.20 -25.84 25.08
CA ALA A 400 12.78 -26.61 26.18
C ALA A 400 11.87 -26.63 27.42
N PHE A 401 11.40 -25.47 27.86
CA PHE A 401 10.49 -25.35 29.00
C PHE A 401 9.22 -26.20 28.83
N LEU A 402 8.60 -26.16 27.65
CA LEU A 402 7.39 -26.92 27.36
C LEU A 402 7.65 -28.43 27.31
N ARG A 403 8.78 -28.87 26.73
CA ARG A 403 9.21 -30.28 26.79
C ARG A 403 9.38 -30.76 28.23
N GLU A 404 10.00 -29.95 29.08
CA GLU A 404 10.25 -30.28 30.49
C GLU A 404 8.96 -30.34 31.33
N HIS A 405 7.94 -29.54 30.98
CA HIS A 405 6.71 -29.40 31.76
C HIS A 405 5.49 -30.06 31.09
N GLY A 406 5.70 -30.99 30.15
CA GLY A 406 4.64 -31.78 29.51
C GLY A 406 3.73 -31.00 28.55
N GLY A 407 4.09 -29.77 28.18
CA GLY A 407 3.37 -28.98 27.20
C GLY A 407 3.79 -29.36 25.77
N ARG A 408 2.85 -29.83 24.93
CA ARG A 408 3.10 -29.95 23.48
C ARG A 408 2.74 -28.61 22.83
N THR A 409 3.65 -28.00 22.07
CA THR A 409 3.21 -26.91 21.18
C THR A 409 2.46 -27.49 19.98
N ARG A 410 1.53 -26.72 19.41
CA ARG A 410 0.93 -27.07 18.11
C ARG A 410 1.95 -27.19 16.98
N ARG A 411 3.10 -26.51 17.11
CA ARG A 411 4.23 -26.66 16.18
C ARG A 411 4.96 -27.97 16.41
N ASP A 412 5.14 -28.42 17.64
CA ASP A 412 5.65 -29.76 17.95
C ASP A 412 4.68 -30.84 17.45
N GLN A 413 3.37 -30.60 17.54
CA GLN A 413 2.36 -31.49 16.95
C GLN A 413 2.42 -31.48 15.41
N ALA A 414 2.50 -30.31 14.77
CA ALA A 414 2.56 -30.19 13.31
C ALA A 414 3.90 -30.67 12.71
N GLU A 415 5.04 -30.44 13.38
CA GLU A 415 6.34 -30.97 12.99
C GLU A 415 6.41 -32.48 13.26
N ALA A 416 5.83 -32.99 14.37
CA ALA A 416 5.71 -34.43 14.62
C ALA A 416 4.74 -35.13 13.64
N GLU A 417 3.64 -34.48 13.25
CA GLU A 417 2.72 -34.97 12.22
C GLU A 417 3.35 -34.95 10.83
N ALA A 418 4.13 -33.92 10.50
CA ALA A 418 4.92 -33.86 9.27
C ALA A 418 5.99 -34.96 9.21
N LEU A 419 6.61 -35.29 10.35
CA LEU A 419 7.56 -36.40 10.46
C LEU A 419 6.87 -37.77 10.37
N ARG A 420 5.68 -37.95 10.97
CA ARG A 420 4.86 -39.17 10.81
C ARG A 420 4.41 -39.42 9.37
N GLY A 421 4.19 -38.37 8.58
CA GLY A 421 3.90 -38.47 7.16
C GLY A 421 5.10 -38.85 6.28
N SER A 422 6.32 -38.75 6.80
CA SER A 422 7.57 -39.02 6.05
C SER A 422 8.09 -40.46 6.15
N GLY A 423 7.43 -41.33 6.92
CA GLY A 423 7.74 -42.77 6.97
C GLY A 423 8.99 -43.15 7.77
N GLU A 424 9.65 -42.21 8.45
CA GLU A 424 10.73 -42.52 9.39
C GLU A 424 10.19 -42.60 10.82
N THR A 425 9.97 -43.84 11.28
CA THR A 425 9.76 -44.15 12.70
C THR A 425 11.09 -44.08 13.45
N ILE A 426 11.13 -43.30 14.51
CA ILE A 426 12.17 -43.38 15.55
C ILE A 426 11.46 -43.64 16.88
N GLU A 427 11.89 -44.72 17.54
CA GLU A 427 11.52 -45.13 18.91
C GLU A 427 11.95 -44.11 19.97
#